data_AF-A0A0B8QJB3-F1
#
_entry.id   AF-A0A0B8QJB3-F1
#
_cell.length_a   1.000
_cell.length_b   1.000
_cell.length_c   1.000
_cell.angle_alpha   90.00
_cell.angle_beta   90.00
_cell.angle_gamma   90.00
#
_symmetry.space_group_name_H-M   'P 1'
#
loop_
_entity.id
_entity.type
_entity.pdbx_description
1 polymer ?
#
loop_
_entity_poly.entity_id
_entity_poly.type
_entity_poly.pdbx_seq_one_letter_code
_entity_poly.pdbx_strand_id
1 'polypeptide(L)'
;MTTNVRAKVQAFGGHLTAMVLPNIGALLAWGFITALFIPTGWIPNEYFGELVGPMITYLLPLLIGYTGGQIVGDKRGAVAGAIGTMGVIAGAEIPMFVGAMIMGPLSGWVIVQIDKRIQDRIPSGFEMVVNNFSLAFSVC
;
A
#
# COMPACT_ATOMS: atom_id res chain seq x y z
N MET A 1 27.27 0.43 -25.03
CA MET A 1 26.82 1.17 -23.82
C MET A 1 25.29 1.10 -23.66
N THR A 2 24.67 -0.08 -23.58
CA THR A 2 23.19 -0.24 -23.46
C THR A 2 22.77 -1.07 -22.25
N THR A 3 23.72 -1.59 -21.47
CA THR A 3 23.47 -2.50 -20.34
C THR A 3 22.86 -1.82 -19.11
N ASN A 4 23.10 -0.52 -18.91
CA ASN A 4 22.78 0.17 -17.66
C ASN A 4 21.32 0.63 -17.55
N VAL A 5 20.70 1.06 -18.66
CA VAL A 5 19.28 1.47 -18.67
C VAL A 5 18.36 0.26 -18.54
N ARG A 6 18.65 -0.82 -19.26
CA ARG A 6 17.90 -2.09 -19.18
C ARG A 6 17.91 -2.65 -17.75
N ALA A 7 19.07 -2.66 -17.09
CA ALA A 7 19.20 -3.11 -15.72
C ALA A 7 18.36 -2.28 -14.73
N LYS A 8 18.35 -0.95 -14.87
CA LYS A 8 17.53 -0.06 -14.03
C LYS A 8 16.03 -0.29 -14.22
N VAL A 9 15.57 -0.47 -15.45
CA VAL A 9 14.15 -0.77 -15.74
C VAL A 9 13.76 -2.13 -15.17
N GLN A 10 14.63 -3.13 -15.27
CA GLN A 10 14.41 -4.45 -14.66
C GLN A 10 14.36 -4.38 -13.13
N ALA A 11 15.25 -3.61 -12.50
CA ALA A 11 15.23 -3.41 -11.05
C ALA A 11 13.95 -2.69 -10.58
N PHE A 12 13.51 -1.66 -11.32
CA PHE A 12 12.27 -0.95 -11.03
C PHE A 12 11.04 -1.87 -11.16
N GLY A 13 10.96 -2.65 -12.25
CA GLY A 13 9.89 -3.64 -12.42
C GLY A 13 9.91 -4.72 -11.33
N GLY A 14 11.08 -5.18 -10.92
CA GLY A 14 11.24 -6.11 -9.79
C GLY A 14 10.71 -5.52 -8.47
N HIS A 15 10.93 -4.23 -8.24
CA HIS A 15 10.43 -3.53 -7.05
C HIS A 15 8.90 -3.42 -7.05
N LEU A 16 8.28 -3.11 -8.19
CA LEU A 16 6.81 -3.09 -8.31
C LEU A 16 6.21 -4.48 -8.06
N THR A 17 6.80 -5.53 -8.64
CA THR A 17 6.36 -6.92 -8.42
C THR A 17 6.44 -7.31 -6.94
N ALA A 18 7.47 -6.86 -6.23
CA ALA A 18 7.64 -7.13 -4.80
C ALA A 18 6.52 -6.52 -3.93
N MET A 19 5.81 -5.50 -4.40
CA MET A 19 4.65 -4.93 -3.70
C MET A 19 3.37 -5.75 -3.91
N VAL A 20 3.23 -6.38 -5.08
CA VAL A 20 2.00 -7.10 -5.45
C VAL A 20 2.05 -8.56 -5.00
N LEU A 21 3.21 -9.21 -5.12
CA LEU A 21 3.38 -10.65 -4.87
C LEU A 21 2.92 -11.10 -3.47
N PRO A 22 3.24 -10.40 -2.37
CA PRO A 22 2.77 -10.77 -1.03
C PRO A 22 1.25 -10.71 -0.87
N ASN A 23 0.58 -9.97 -1.76
CA ASN A 23 -0.86 -9.71 -1.73
C ASN A 23 -1.65 -10.61 -2.70
N ILE A 24 -1.02 -11.61 -3.34
CA ILE A 24 -1.69 -12.55 -4.25
C ILE A 24 -2.89 -13.22 -3.59
N GLY A 25 -2.81 -13.56 -2.30
CA GLY A 25 -3.94 -14.16 -1.58
C GLY A 25 -5.21 -13.29 -1.60
N ALA A 26 -5.06 -11.96 -1.48
CA ALA A 26 -6.19 -11.03 -1.55
C ALA A 26 -6.75 -10.92 -2.97
N LEU A 27 -5.88 -10.92 -3.99
CA LEU A 27 -6.29 -10.93 -5.40
C LEU A 27 -7.07 -12.21 -5.75
N LEU A 28 -6.61 -13.36 -5.26
CA LEU A 28 -7.30 -14.64 -5.44
C LEU A 28 -8.65 -14.64 -4.73
N ALA A 29 -8.72 -14.18 -3.48
CA ALA A 29 -9.96 -14.09 -2.72
C ALA A 29 -11.00 -13.20 -3.45
N TRP A 30 -10.57 -12.03 -3.93
CA TRP A 30 -11.40 -11.16 -4.76
C TRP A 30 -11.89 -11.87 -6.03
N GLY A 31 -10.99 -12.58 -6.73
CA GLY A 31 -11.33 -13.36 -7.93
C GLY A 31 -12.37 -14.45 -7.65
N PHE A 32 -12.24 -15.19 -6.54
CA PHE A 32 -13.21 -16.20 -6.12
C PHE A 32 -14.57 -15.59 -5.78
N ILE A 33 -14.61 -14.50 -5.01
CA ILE A 33 -15.86 -13.81 -4.67
C ILE A 33 -16.55 -13.33 -5.97
N THR A 34 -15.76 -12.79 -6.90
CA THR A 34 -16.25 -12.35 -8.21
C THR A 34 -16.82 -13.53 -9.02
N ALA A 35 -16.09 -14.65 -9.11
CA ALA A 35 -16.55 -15.81 -9.86
C ALA A 35 -17.81 -16.48 -9.27
N LEU A 36 -17.98 -16.42 -7.95
CA LEU A 36 -19.09 -17.07 -7.26
C LEU A 36 -20.35 -16.19 -7.24
N PHE A 37 -20.25 -14.94 -6.78
CA PHE A 37 -21.41 -14.22 -6.25
C PHE A 37 -21.95 -13.09 -7.14
N ILE A 38 -21.22 -12.69 -8.19
CA ILE A 38 -21.75 -11.68 -9.13
C ILE A 38 -22.95 -12.25 -9.91
N PRO A 39 -23.76 -11.41 -10.59
CA PRO A 39 -24.94 -11.87 -11.34
C PRO A 39 -24.64 -12.95 -12.39
N THR A 40 -23.44 -12.92 -12.98
CA THR A 40 -22.96 -13.91 -13.97
C THR A 40 -22.11 -15.03 -13.34
N GLY A 41 -22.05 -15.11 -12.02
CA GLY A 41 -21.25 -16.08 -11.27
C GLY A 41 -21.93 -17.45 -11.15
N TRP A 42 -21.22 -18.40 -10.54
CA TRP A 42 -21.72 -19.77 -10.34
C TRP A 42 -22.86 -19.87 -9.31
N ILE A 43 -22.81 -19.05 -8.27
CA ILE A 43 -23.80 -19.02 -7.18
C ILE A 43 -24.14 -17.55 -6.87
N PRO A 44 -24.87 -16.84 -7.75
CA PRO A 44 -25.11 -15.42 -7.61
C PRO A 44 -25.77 -15.04 -6.28
N ASN A 45 -25.23 -14.02 -5.62
CA ASN A 45 -25.76 -13.49 -4.37
C ASN A 45 -25.45 -11.99 -4.27
N GLU A 46 -26.49 -11.17 -4.27
CA GLU A 46 -26.35 -9.70 -4.26
C GLU A 46 -25.55 -9.20 -3.06
N TYR A 47 -25.86 -9.70 -1.86
CA TYR A 47 -25.20 -9.29 -0.62
C TYR A 47 -23.69 -9.62 -0.61
N PHE A 48 -23.28 -10.79 -1.11
CA PHE A 48 -21.86 -11.13 -1.23
C PHE A 48 -21.19 -10.46 -2.44
N GLY A 49 -21.94 -10.23 -3.52
CA GLY A 49 -21.47 -9.52 -4.72
C GLY A 49 -21.08 -8.07 -4.43
N GLU A 50 -21.74 -7.42 -3.46
CA GLU A 50 -21.40 -6.07 -3.00
C GLU A 50 -19.95 -5.94 -2.49
N LEU A 51 -19.31 -7.04 -2.06
CA LEU A 51 -17.92 -7.02 -1.60
C LEU A 51 -16.91 -6.79 -2.74
N VAL A 52 -17.25 -7.14 -3.98
CA VAL A 52 -16.33 -7.08 -5.13
C VAL A 52 -15.83 -5.66 -5.37
N GLY A 53 -16.73 -4.66 -5.27
CA GLY A 53 -16.41 -3.26 -5.50
C GLY A 53 -15.44 -2.70 -4.46
N PRO A 54 -15.76 -2.74 -3.15
CA PRO A 54 -14.86 -2.25 -2.12
C PRO A 54 -13.51 -2.97 -2.07
N MET A 55 -13.46 -4.25 -2.43
CA MET A 55 -12.20 -4.99 -2.50
C MET A 55 -11.26 -4.43 -3.58
N ILE A 56 -11.76 -4.18 -4.79
CA ILE A 56 -10.91 -3.66 -5.87
C ILE A 56 -10.56 -2.18 -5.69
N THR A 57 -11.47 -1.38 -5.14
CA THR A 57 -11.28 0.07 -5.00
C THR A 57 -10.46 0.44 -3.76
N TYR A 58 -10.63 -0.28 -2.65
CA TYR A 58 -9.95 0.03 -1.38
C TYR A 58 -8.94 -1.02 -0.98
N LEU A 59 -9.38 -2.26 -0.76
CA LEU A 59 -8.57 -3.30 -0.12
C LEU A 59 -7.29 -3.59 -0.91
N LEU A 60 -7.41 -3.87 -2.22
CA LEU A 60 -6.27 -4.26 -3.04
C LEU A 60 -5.24 -3.14 -3.19
N PRO A 61 -5.62 -1.89 -3.53
CA PRO A 61 -4.67 -0.78 -3.53
C PRO A 61 -4.05 -0.53 -2.15
N LEU A 62 -4.84 -0.55 -1.06
CA LEU A 62 -4.32 -0.34 0.30
C LEU A 62 -3.25 -1.36 0.69
N LEU A 63 -3.46 -2.64 0.38
CA LEU A 63 -2.49 -3.69 0.66
C LEU A 63 -1.19 -3.50 -0.12
N ILE A 64 -1.28 -3.10 -1.39
CA ILE A 64 -0.11 -2.80 -2.22
C ILE A 64 0.64 -1.59 -1.66
N GLY A 65 -0.07 -0.54 -1.28
CA GLY A 65 0.49 0.65 -0.64
C GLY A 65 1.16 0.35 0.70
N TYR A 66 0.52 -0.48 1.51
CA TYR A 66 1.07 -0.98 2.77
C TYR A 66 2.38 -1.74 2.53
N THR A 67 2.40 -2.69 1.60
CA THR A 67 3.62 -3.45 1.27
C THR A 67 4.71 -2.52 0.71
N GLY A 68 4.35 -1.58 -0.18
CA GLY A 68 5.29 -0.60 -0.72
C GLY A 68 5.93 0.28 0.35
N GLY A 69 5.13 0.74 1.31
CA GLY A 69 5.63 1.48 2.48
C GLY A 69 6.48 0.60 3.40
N GLN A 70 6.12 -0.68 3.57
CA GLN A 70 6.86 -1.63 4.39
C GLN A 70 8.27 -1.89 3.86
N ILE A 71 8.43 -1.98 2.54
CA ILE A 71 9.74 -2.18 1.91
C ILE A 71 10.69 -1.01 2.22
N VAL A 72 10.17 0.20 2.43
CA VAL A 72 10.97 1.39 2.69
C VAL A 72 11.20 1.65 4.18
N GLY A 73 10.17 1.49 5.02
CA GLY A 73 10.18 1.90 6.43
C GLY A 73 9.70 0.84 7.41
N ASP A 74 9.76 -0.44 7.05
CA ASP A 74 9.26 -1.57 7.84
C ASP A 74 7.80 -1.34 8.29
N LYS A 75 7.37 -1.85 9.45
CA LYS A 75 5.99 -1.69 9.96
C LYS A 75 5.50 -0.24 9.99
N ARG A 76 6.37 0.72 10.30
CA ARG A 76 5.98 2.14 10.36
C ARG A 76 5.73 2.71 8.98
N GLY A 77 6.64 2.43 8.04
CA GLY A 77 6.47 2.77 6.64
C GLY A 77 5.23 2.09 6.04
N ALA A 78 4.90 0.88 6.48
CA ALA A 78 3.71 0.17 6.04
C ALA A 78 2.41 0.88 6.40
N VAL A 79 2.29 1.32 7.65
CA VAL A 79 1.14 2.12 8.10
C VAL A 79 1.08 3.46 7.35
N ALA A 80 2.23 4.13 7.16
CA ALA A 80 2.32 5.35 6.35
C ALA A 80 1.83 5.13 4.92
N GLY A 81 2.29 4.05 4.29
CA GLY A 81 1.94 3.69 2.92
C GLY A 81 0.45 3.44 2.77
N ALA A 82 -0.17 2.78 3.75
CA ALA A 82 -1.62 2.58 3.76
C ALA A 82 -2.39 3.91 3.87
N ILE A 83 -2.01 4.79 4.80
CA ILE A 83 -2.67 6.09 4.97
C ILE A 83 -2.48 6.96 3.72
N GLY A 84 -1.26 7.06 3.19
CA GLY A 84 -0.98 7.80 1.96
C GLY A 84 -1.74 7.24 0.76
N THR A 85 -1.92 5.92 0.68
CA THR A 85 -2.73 5.27 -0.35
C THR A 85 -4.22 5.60 -0.20
N MET A 86 -4.72 5.69 1.04
CA MET A 86 -6.09 6.14 1.29
C MET A 86 -6.34 7.56 0.80
N GLY A 87 -5.37 8.47 0.97
CA GLY A 87 -5.46 9.84 0.44
C GLY A 87 -5.58 9.88 -1.09
N VAL A 88 -4.91 8.95 -1.79
CA VAL A 88 -4.96 8.84 -3.25
C VAL A 88 -6.27 8.24 -3.74
N ILE A 89 -6.78 7.24 -3.03
CA ILE A 89 -8.11 6.65 -3.30
C ILE A 89 -9.20 7.71 -3.12
N ALA A 90 -9.11 8.54 -2.07
CA ALA A 90 -10.08 9.61 -1.84
C ALA A 90 -10.09 10.68 -2.95
N GLY A 91 -8.98 10.83 -3.70
CA GLY A 91 -8.85 11.77 -4.81
C GLY A 91 -9.20 11.22 -6.18
N ALA A 92 -9.63 9.95 -6.30
CA ALA A 92 -9.87 9.30 -7.58
C ALA A 92 -11.11 8.41 -7.56
N GLU A 93 -11.84 8.38 -8.69
CA GLU A 93 -13.03 7.53 -8.86
C GLU A 93 -12.71 6.14 -9.41
N ILE A 94 -11.43 5.87 -9.69
CA ILE A 94 -10.94 4.62 -10.28
C ILE A 94 -10.02 3.87 -9.30
N PRO A 95 -9.91 2.53 -9.38
CA PRO A 95 -8.96 1.76 -8.56
C PRO A 95 -7.50 2.21 -8.74
N MET A 96 -6.91 2.78 -7.68
CA MET A 96 -5.59 3.42 -7.73
C MET A 96 -4.42 2.47 -7.47
N PHE A 97 -4.31 1.37 -8.23
CA PHE A 97 -3.19 0.43 -8.13
C PHE A 97 -1.82 1.09 -8.34
N VAL A 98 -1.68 1.85 -9.43
CA VAL A 98 -0.45 2.59 -9.75
C VAL A 98 -0.21 3.71 -8.75
N GLY A 99 -1.28 4.39 -8.33
CA GLY A 99 -1.22 5.40 -7.28
C GLY A 99 -0.64 4.83 -5.98
N ALA A 100 -1.15 3.68 -5.53
CA ALA A 100 -0.66 2.97 -4.35
C ALA A 100 0.80 2.53 -4.49
N MET A 101 1.22 2.02 -5.65
CA MET A 101 2.61 1.63 -5.91
C MET A 101 3.60 2.79 -5.84
N ILE A 102 3.16 4.01 -6.16
CA ILE A 102 3.99 5.22 -6.05
C ILE A 102 3.93 5.77 -4.63
N MET A 103 2.73 5.92 -4.08
CA MET A 103 2.49 6.61 -2.81
C MET A 103 2.84 5.77 -1.59
N GLY A 104 2.77 4.44 -1.67
CA GLY A 104 3.19 3.55 -0.60
C GLY A 104 4.66 3.76 -0.19
N PRO A 105 5.62 3.55 -1.12
CA PRO A 105 7.04 3.79 -0.87
C PRO A 105 7.34 5.26 -0.53
N LEU A 106 6.67 6.20 -1.19
CA LEU A 106 6.87 7.63 -0.93
C LEU A 106 6.51 8.00 0.52
N SER A 107 5.36 7.54 1.00
CA SER A 107 4.90 7.79 2.37
C SER A 107 5.82 7.10 3.38
N GLY A 108 6.26 5.87 3.10
CA GLY A 108 7.25 5.17 3.91
C GLY A 108 8.58 5.91 3.97
N TRP A 109 9.04 6.48 2.85
CA TRP A 109 10.27 7.27 2.79
C TRP A 109 10.19 8.53 3.64
N VAL A 110 9.07 9.27 3.56
CA VAL A 110 8.85 10.49 4.36
C VAL A 110 8.98 10.19 5.86
N ILE A 111 8.36 9.11 6.34
CA ILE A 111 8.48 8.70 7.74
C ILE A 111 9.92 8.38 8.13
N VAL A 112 10.62 7.59 7.32
CA VAL A 112 12.01 7.23 7.62
C VAL A 112 12.90 8.49 7.73
N GLN A 113 12.64 9.51 6.93
CA GLN A 113 13.38 10.78 7.03
C GLN A 113 13.02 11.57 8.28
N ILE A 114 11.75 11.59 8.66
CA ILE A 114 11.28 12.33 9.85
C ILE A 114 11.79 11.66 11.12
N ASP A 115 11.74 10.33 11.18
CA ASP A 115 12.26 9.55 12.30
C ASP A 115 13.74 9.83 12.54
N LYS A 116 14.55 9.80 11.48
CA LYS A 116 15.98 10.12 11.55
C LYS A 116 16.27 11.52 12.11
N ARG A 117 15.38 12.49 11.88
CA ARG A 117 15.54 13.86 12.39
C ARG A 117 15.10 14.02 13.84
N ILE A 118 14.17 13.18 14.30
CA ILE A 118 13.58 13.30 15.64
C ILE A 118 14.28 12.38 16.65
N GLN A 119 14.86 11.25 16.22
CA GLN A 119 15.41 10.20 17.08
C GLN A 119 16.37 10.71 18.17
N ASP A 120 17.28 11.63 17.84
CA ASP A 120 18.26 12.18 18.80
C ASP A 120 17.66 13.18 19.81
N ARG A 121 16.38 13.53 19.65
CA ARG A 121 15.66 14.49 20.50
C ARG A 121 14.64 13.82 21.42
N ILE A 122 14.48 12.50 21.36
CA ILE A 122 13.45 11.79 22.12
C ILE A 122 14.01 11.29 23.47
N PRO A 123 13.39 11.64 24.61
CA PRO A 123 13.73 11.04 25.89
C PRO A 123 13.41 9.55 25.90
N SER A 124 14.25 8.73 26.54
CA SER A 124 14.02 7.29 26.64
C SER A 124 12.68 7.00 27.33
N GLY A 125 11.93 6.02 26.82
CA GLY A 125 10.58 5.68 27.29
C GLY A 125 9.43 6.44 26.62
N PHE A 126 9.69 7.58 25.95
CA PHE A 126 8.68 8.30 25.15
C PHE A 126 8.72 7.98 23.66
N GLU A 127 9.67 7.15 23.22
CA GLU A 127 9.91 6.80 21.81
C GLU A 127 8.66 6.32 21.09
N MET A 128 7.89 5.38 21.66
CA MET A 128 6.69 4.86 21.01
C MET A 128 5.60 5.93 20.85
N VAL A 129 5.47 6.84 21.82
CA VAL A 129 4.47 7.92 21.77
C VAL A 129 4.87 8.93 20.69
N VAL A 130 6.10 9.44 20.75
CA VAL A 130 6.61 10.43 19.78
C VAL A 130 6.63 9.86 18.36
N ASN A 131 6.97 8.57 18.21
CA ASN A 131 6.97 7.88 16.92
C ASN A 131 5.57 7.70 16.30
N ASN A 132 4.54 7.46 17.12
CA ASN A 132 3.17 7.37 16.61
C ASN A 132 2.59 8.75 16.27
N PHE A 133 2.89 9.77 17.07
CA PHE A 133 2.51 11.15 16.76
C PHE A 133 3.25 11.71 15.54
N SER A 134 4.54 11.38 15.36
CA SER A 134 5.28 11.78 14.17
C SER A 134 4.68 11.15 12.92
N LEU A 135 4.28 9.88 12.98
CA LEU A 135 3.59 9.20 11.89
C LEU A 135 2.29 9.91 11.51
N ALA A 136 1.45 10.27 12.48
CA ALA A 136 0.20 10.99 12.22
C ALA A 136 0.44 12.34 11.56
N PHE A 137 1.43 13.11 12.02
CA PHE A 137 1.75 14.42 11.43
C PHE A 137 2.40 14.31 10.05
N SER A 138 3.15 13.24 9.78
CA SER A 138 3.95 13.09 8.55
C SER A 138 3.14 12.70 7.32
N VAL A 139 1.95 12.14 7.52
CA VAL A 139 1.13 11.54 6.46
C VAL A 139 -0.14 12.34 6.18
N CYS A 140 -0.44 13.35 7.00
CA CYS A 140 -1.40 14.42 6.69
C CYS A 140 -0.75 15.50 5.82
#